data_AF-A0A519Q8H6-F1
#
_entry.id   AF-A0A519Q8H6-F1
#
_cell.length_a   1.000
_cell.length_b   1.000
_cell.length_c   1.000
_cell.angle_alpha   90.00
_cell.angle_beta   90.00
_cell.angle_gamma   90.00
#
_symmetry.space_group_name_H-M   'P 1'
#
loop_
_entity.id
_entity.type
_entity.pdbx_description
1 polymer ?
#
loop_
_entity_poly.entity_id
_entity_poly.type
_entity_poly.pdbx_seq_one_letter_code
_entity_poly.pdbx_strand_id
1 'polypeptide(L)'
;LAQGKLIRNYGAAVVVMAFDETGQADTYDRKVEICSRAYKILTEQAGFPPEDIIFDPNVFAVATGIEEHNNYGVDFIEATRTIRERMPLVHISGGVSNLSFSFRGNEPVREAMHAVFLYHAIQAGMDMGIVNAGQLAIYENIDPELREACEDVVLNRRADGTERLLEVAEKYRGGPGKEARGQDLAWRERSVEERLSHALVNGITEFIDADTEEARLQAARPLHVIEGPLMAGMNVVGDLFGSGKMFLPQVVKSARVMKQAVAVLLPYMEEEKRLNGGDQRKTAGKILMATVKGDVHDIGKNIVGVVLACNNYEIVDLGVMVPATKILETAIAEQVDIIGLSGLITPSLDEMVHVAAEMERQGFNVPLLIGGATTSRVHTAVKIHPRYERGQAVYVTDASRAVGVVSALLSPDAKDGYVETIRGEYAKVAAAHARSEADKKRL
;
A
#
# COMPACT_ATOMS: atom_id res chain seq x y z
N LEU A 1 -22.02 -28.66 -4.90
CA LEU A 1 -21.81 -29.29 -3.56
C LEU A 1 -20.66 -30.31 -3.55
N ALA A 2 -20.70 -31.39 -4.36
CA ALA A 2 -19.66 -32.42 -4.35
C ALA A 2 -18.24 -31.86 -4.58
N GLN A 3 -18.08 -30.96 -5.56
CA GLN A 3 -16.83 -30.25 -5.82
C GLN A 3 -16.35 -29.44 -4.61
N GLY A 4 -17.24 -28.69 -3.95
CA GLY A 4 -16.91 -27.95 -2.73
C GLY A 4 -16.36 -28.86 -1.63
N LYS A 5 -17.04 -29.98 -1.34
CA LYS A 5 -16.55 -30.95 -0.34
C LYS A 5 -15.16 -31.51 -0.70
N LEU A 6 -14.90 -31.75 -2.00
CA LEU A 6 -13.60 -32.22 -2.46
C LEU A 6 -12.50 -31.18 -2.29
N ILE A 7 -12.75 -29.92 -2.66
CA ILE A 7 -11.79 -28.81 -2.49
C ILE A 7 -11.45 -28.62 -1.01
N ARG A 8 -12.47 -28.68 -0.13
CA ARG A 8 -12.27 -28.61 1.32
C ARG A 8 -11.40 -29.77 1.84
N ASN A 9 -11.61 -30.99 1.35
CA ASN A 9 -10.78 -32.13 1.74
C ASN A 9 -9.31 -31.97 1.34
N TYR A 10 -9.01 -31.16 0.32
CA TYR A 10 -7.64 -30.79 -0.04
C TYR A 10 -7.08 -29.62 0.78
N GLY A 11 -7.89 -28.98 1.64
CA GLY A 11 -7.48 -27.83 2.44
C GLY A 11 -7.21 -26.58 1.59
N ALA A 12 -7.88 -26.45 0.44
CA ALA A 12 -7.72 -25.32 -0.47
C ALA A 12 -8.88 -24.32 -0.35
N ALA A 13 -8.58 -23.03 -0.58
CA ALA A 13 -9.59 -22.01 -0.82
C ALA A 13 -10.33 -22.25 -2.15
N VAL A 14 -11.49 -21.62 -2.33
CA VAL A 14 -12.33 -21.78 -3.52
C VAL A 14 -12.58 -20.44 -4.21
N VAL A 15 -12.36 -20.41 -5.53
CA VAL A 15 -12.80 -19.32 -6.40
C VAL A 15 -14.10 -19.74 -7.08
N VAL A 16 -15.15 -18.96 -6.89
CA VAL A 16 -16.48 -19.19 -7.45
C VAL A 16 -16.79 -18.09 -8.44
N MET A 17 -16.74 -18.41 -9.73
CA MET A 17 -17.30 -17.53 -10.76
C MET A 17 -18.83 -17.50 -10.63
N ALA A 18 -19.43 -16.32 -10.76
CA ALA A 18 -20.87 -16.12 -10.70
C ALA A 18 -21.55 -16.65 -11.98
N PHE A 19 -21.57 -17.97 -12.11
CA PHE A 19 -22.16 -18.72 -13.20
C PHE A 19 -23.04 -19.81 -12.60
N ASP A 20 -24.29 -19.90 -13.05
CA ASP A 20 -25.21 -20.94 -12.63
C ASP A 20 -25.88 -21.66 -13.81
N GLU A 21 -26.91 -22.46 -13.54
CA GLU A 21 -27.63 -23.25 -14.53
C GLU A 21 -28.35 -22.40 -15.59
N THR A 22 -28.61 -21.11 -15.33
CA THR A 22 -29.23 -20.19 -16.28
C THR A 22 -28.21 -19.29 -16.98
N GLY A 23 -26.95 -19.30 -16.55
CA GLY A 23 -25.83 -18.67 -17.25
C GLY A 23 -24.96 -17.79 -16.37
N GLN A 24 -24.27 -16.83 -16.98
CA GLN A 24 -23.43 -15.87 -16.28
C GLN A 24 -24.27 -14.80 -15.58
N ALA A 25 -23.79 -14.31 -14.44
CA ALA A 25 -24.34 -13.15 -13.76
C ALA A 25 -23.89 -11.84 -14.44
N ASP A 26 -24.67 -11.36 -15.40
CA ASP A 26 -24.45 -10.13 -16.15
C ASP A 26 -24.95 -8.88 -15.41
N THR A 27 -26.10 -8.96 -14.74
CA THR A 27 -26.68 -7.84 -13.97
C THR A 27 -26.28 -7.82 -12.50
N TYR A 28 -26.39 -6.66 -11.84
CA TYR A 28 -26.19 -6.51 -10.40
C TYR A 28 -26.95 -7.56 -9.58
N ASP A 29 -28.26 -7.70 -9.81
CA ASP A 29 -29.11 -8.60 -9.03
C ASP A 29 -28.66 -10.05 -9.16
N ARG A 30 -28.32 -10.48 -10.38
CA ARG A 30 -27.83 -11.83 -10.66
C ARG A 30 -26.48 -12.10 -10.00
N LYS A 31 -25.57 -11.11 -10.00
CA LYS A 31 -24.27 -11.21 -9.33
C LYS A 31 -24.44 -11.48 -7.84
N VAL A 32 -25.29 -10.69 -7.18
CA VAL A 32 -25.56 -10.83 -5.74
C VAL A 32 -26.32 -12.12 -5.44
N GLU A 33 -27.32 -12.49 -6.26
CA GLU A 33 -28.11 -13.72 -6.10
C GLU A 33 -27.21 -14.97 -6.13
N ILE A 34 -26.42 -15.12 -7.20
CA ILE A 34 -25.59 -16.31 -7.41
C ILE A 34 -24.53 -16.43 -6.31
N CYS A 35 -23.84 -15.33 -5.98
CA CYS A 35 -22.84 -15.34 -4.90
C CYS A 35 -23.47 -15.67 -3.54
N SER A 36 -24.64 -15.10 -3.23
CA SER A 36 -25.37 -15.41 -1.98
C SER A 36 -25.80 -16.87 -1.90
N ARG A 37 -26.24 -17.44 -3.03
CA ARG A 37 -26.64 -18.85 -3.13
C ARG A 37 -25.44 -19.78 -2.96
N ALA A 38 -24.34 -19.47 -3.64
CA ALA A 38 -23.09 -20.21 -3.53
C ALA A 38 -22.51 -20.15 -2.11
N TYR A 39 -22.56 -18.98 -1.46
CA TYR A 39 -22.13 -18.80 -0.07
C TYR A 39 -22.84 -19.74 0.88
N LYS A 40 -24.19 -19.82 0.83
CA LYS A 40 -24.98 -20.74 1.66
C LYS A 40 -24.61 -22.20 1.41
N ILE A 41 -24.46 -22.60 0.15
CA ILE A 41 -24.07 -23.97 -0.19
C ILE A 41 -22.68 -24.30 0.38
N LEU A 42 -21.72 -23.38 0.24
CA LEU A 42 -20.34 -23.61 0.67
C LEU A 42 -20.20 -23.61 2.19
N THR A 43 -20.82 -22.65 2.87
CA THR A 43 -20.72 -22.51 4.33
C THR A 43 -21.61 -23.50 5.08
N GLU A 44 -22.89 -23.60 4.72
CA GLU A 44 -23.87 -24.41 5.49
C GLU A 44 -23.80 -25.90 5.15
N GLN A 45 -23.47 -26.26 3.90
CA GLN A 45 -23.54 -27.66 3.44
C GLN A 45 -22.17 -28.29 3.15
N ALA A 46 -21.20 -27.51 2.66
CA ALA A 46 -19.83 -27.98 2.46
C ALA A 46 -18.91 -27.69 3.66
N GLY A 47 -19.28 -26.76 4.53
CA GLY A 47 -18.55 -26.38 5.74
C GLY A 47 -17.25 -25.63 5.48
N PHE A 48 -17.21 -24.79 4.44
CA PHE A 48 -16.11 -23.84 4.24
C PHE A 48 -16.15 -22.73 5.30
N PRO A 49 -14.99 -22.31 5.82
CA PRO A 49 -14.90 -21.02 6.48
C PRO A 49 -15.12 -19.91 5.43
N PRO A 50 -15.89 -18.85 5.74
CA PRO A 50 -16.17 -17.75 4.81
C PRO A 50 -14.94 -17.09 4.18
N GLU A 51 -13.85 -16.96 4.94
CA GLU A 51 -12.57 -16.38 4.52
C GLU A 51 -11.84 -17.16 3.43
N ASP A 52 -12.17 -18.45 3.24
CA ASP A 52 -11.62 -19.28 2.16
C ASP A 52 -12.44 -19.18 0.85
N ILE A 53 -13.47 -18.32 0.81
CA ILE A 53 -14.35 -18.15 -0.36
C ILE A 53 -13.98 -16.85 -1.09
N ILE A 54 -13.64 -16.99 -2.36
CA ILE A 54 -13.37 -15.89 -3.29
C ILE A 54 -14.47 -15.90 -4.35
N PHE A 55 -15.28 -14.85 -4.45
CA PHE A 55 -16.24 -14.71 -5.53
C PHE A 55 -15.62 -13.95 -6.70
N ASP A 56 -15.86 -14.40 -7.93
CA ASP A 56 -15.67 -13.61 -9.14
C ASP A 56 -17.06 -13.26 -9.71
N PRO A 57 -17.59 -12.06 -9.45
CA PRO A 57 -18.88 -11.61 -9.98
C PRO A 57 -18.91 -11.38 -11.50
N ASN A 58 -17.89 -11.79 -12.25
CA ASN A 58 -17.67 -11.57 -13.68
C ASN A 58 -17.52 -10.09 -14.05
N VAL A 59 -16.31 -9.70 -14.44
CA VAL A 59 -16.06 -8.43 -15.13
C VAL A 59 -16.39 -8.58 -16.61
N PHE A 60 -17.31 -7.77 -17.11
CA PHE A 60 -17.72 -7.72 -18.52
C PHE A 60 -17.17 -6.50 -19.25
N ALA A 61 -17.15 -6.59 -20.58
CA ALA A 61 -16.71 -5.51 -21.44
C ALA A 61 -17.71 -4.36 -21.45
N VAL A 62 -17.22 -3.13 -21.29
CA VAL A 62 -18.00 -1.89 -21.45
C VAL A 62 -17.62 -1.20 -22.76
N ALA A 63 -18.36 -0.15 -23.13
CA ALA A 63 -18.14 0.60 -24.37
C ALA A 63 -18.10 -0.31 -25.62
N THR A 64 -18.98 -1.31 -25.66
CA THR A 64 -19.11 -2.22 -26.81
C THR A 64 -20.01 -1.67 -27.92
N GLY A 65 -20.67 -0.53 -27.68
CA GLY A 65 -21.71 0.03 -28.54
C GLY A 65 -23.10 -0.60 -28.36
N ILE A 66 -23.29 -1.41 -27.32
CA ILE A 66 -24.58 -2.04 -26.96
C ILE A 66 -25.02 -1.40 -25.63
N GLU A 67 -26.21 -0.81 -25.61
CA GLU A 67 -26.69 -0.01 -24.47
C GLU A 67 -26.78 -0.82 -23.19
N GLU A 68 -27.21 -2.08 -23.30
CA GLU A 68 -27.31 -3.02 -22.18
C GLU A 68 -25.95 -3.30 -21.51
N HIS A 69 -24.84 -3.11 -22.22
CA HIS A 69 -23.49 -3.34 -21.69
C HIS A 69 -22.91 -2.11 -20.98
N ASN A 70 -23.53 -0.94 -21.11
CA ASN A 70 -23.01 0.31 -20.53
C ASN A 70 -22.97 0.22 -19.00
N ASN A 71 -23.89 -0.51 -18.38
CA ASN A 71 -23.99 -0.58 -16.93
C ASN A 71 -23.10 -1.65 -16.28
N TYR A 72 -22.42 -2.51 -17.06
CA TYR A 72 -21.67 -3.64 -16.50
C TYR A 72 -20.56 -3.25 -15.51
N GLY A 73 -19.91 -2.10 -15.72
CA GLY A 73 -18.91 -1.58 -14.77
C GLY A 73 -19.53 -1.23 -13.42
N VAL A 74 -20.65 -0.49 -13.44
CA VAL A 74 -21.43 -0.13 -12.25
C VAL A 74 -21.97 -1.38 -11.56
N ASP A 75 -22.56 -2.30 -12.31
CA ASP A 75 -23.14 -3.54 -11.76
C ASP A 75 -22.10 -4.37 -11.00
N PHE A 76 -20.86 -4.45 -11.51
CA PHE A 76 -19.78 -5.13 -10.80
C PHE A 76 -19.38 -4.40 -9.51
N ILE A 77 -19.20 -3.09 -9.56
CA ILE A 77 -18.77 -2.27 -8.41
C ILE A 77 -19.84 -2.30 -7.30
N GLU A 78 -21.11 -2.13 -7.66
CA GLU A 78 -22.22 -2.19 -6.70
C GLU A 78 -22.41 -3.60 -6.15
N ALA A 79 -22.31 -4.65 -6.98
CA ALA A 79 -22.43 -6.02 -6.51
C ALA A 79 -21.29 -6.37 -5.55
N THR A 80 -20.06 -5.91 -5.84
CA THR A 80 -18.90 -6.05 -4.95
C THR A 80 -19.21 -5.45 -3.57
N ARG A 81 -19.71 -4.22 -3.53
CA ARG A 81 -20.10 -3.55 -2.27
C ARG A 81 -21.14 -4.36 -1.50
N THR A 82 -22.23 -4.75 -2.16
CA THR A 82 -23.31 -5.52 -1.52
C THR A 82 -22.84 -6.90 -1.04
N ILE A 83 -22.00 -7.59 -1.80
CA ILE A 83 -21.45 -8.90 -1.40
C ILE A 83 -20.58 -8.73 -0.16
N ARG A 84 -19.68 -7.73 -0.14
CA ARG A 84 -18.81 -7.46 1.02
C ARG A 84 -19.58 -6.98 2.24
N GLU A 85 -20.67 -6.24 2.08
CA GLU A 85 -21.54 -5.86 3.21
C GLU A 85 -22.28 -7.05 3.80
N ARG A 86 -22.80 -7.96 2.96
CA ARG A 86 -23.56 -9.13 3.40
C ARG A 86 -22.68 -10.28 3.90
N MET A 87 -21.49 -10.42 3.33
CA MET A 87 -20.56 -11.53 3.54
C MET A 87 -19.15 -10.97 3.78
N PRO A 88 -18.90 -10.30 4.92
CA PRO A 88 -17.70 -9.46 5.11
C PRO A 88 -16.36 -10.20 5.07
N LEU A 89 -16.38 -11.52 5.24
CA LEU A 89 -15.19 -12.35 5.25
C LEU A 89 -14.81 -12.88 3.85
N VAL A 90 -15.70 -12.81 2.85
CA VAL A 90 -15.41 -13.36 1.51
C VAL A 90 -14.58 -12.39 0.69
N HIS A 91 -13.70 -12.90 -0.16
CA HIS A 91 -12.90 -12.12 -1.08
C HIS A 91 -13.61 -11.89 -2.42
N ILE A 92 -13.23 -10.85 -3.15
CA ILE A 92 -13.79 -10.52 -4.48
C ILE A 92 -12.68 -10.42 -5.51
N SER A 93 -12.80 -11.24 -6.55
CA SER A 93 -11.91 -11.28 -7.69
C SER A 93 -12.57 -10.82 -8.99
N GLY A 94 -11.75 -10.48 -9.98
CA GLY A 94 -12.23 -10.11 -11.30
C GLY A 94 -11.10 -9.97 -12.33
N GLY A 95 -11.36 -10.48 -13.53
CA GLY A 95 -10.52 -10.31 -14.71
C GLY A 95 -10.64 -8.92 -15.32
N VAL A 96 -9.87 -7.94 -14.83
CA VAL A 96 -9.98 -6.53 -15.25
C VAL A 96 -9.74 -6.33 -16.75
N SER A 97 -8.91 -7.17 -17.38
CA SER A 97 -8.65 -7.10 -18.82
C SER A 97 -9.90 -7.27 -19.69
N ASN A 98 -10.96 -7.90 -19.16
CA ASN A 98 -12.22 -8.08 -19.87
C ASN A 98 -12.98 -6.75 -20.02
N LEU A 99 -12.86 -5.85 -19.05
CA LEU A 99 -13.54 -4.55 -19.05
C LEU A 99 -13.23 -3.74 -20.31
N SER A 100 -11.95 -3.73 -20.70
CA SER A 100 -11.43 -2.94 -21.81
C SER A 100 -11.37 -3.71 -23.13
N PHE A 101 -12.14 -4.80 -23.29
CA PHE A 101 -12.04 -5.68 -24.46
C PHE A 101 -12.29 -4.93 -25.78
N SER A 102 -13.21 -3.97 -25.77
CA SER A 102 -13.58 -3.11 -26.92
C SER A 102 -12.42 -2.27 -27.45
N PHE A 103 -11.36 -2.07 -26.66
CA PHE A 103 -10.19 -1.26 -27.00
C PHE A 103 -8.91 -2.07 -27.24
N ARG A 104 -9.03 -3.36 -27.56
CA ARG A 104 -7.88 -4.22 -27.91
C ARG A 104 -7.00 -3.55 -28.98
N GLY A 105 -5.71 -3.48 -28.69
CA GLY A 105 -4.72 -2.82 -29.56
C GLY A 105 -4.50 -1.33 -29.26
N ASN A 106 -5.31 -0.73 -28.39
CA ASN A 106 -5.09 0.61 -27.84
C ASN A 106 -4.71 0.50 -26.35
N GLU A 107 -3.48 0.06 -26.09
CA GLU A 107 -3.00 -0.18 -24.72
C GLU A 107 -3.12 1.06 -23.81
N PRO A 108 -2.76 2.30 -24.23
CA PRO A 108 -2.93 3.49 -23.37
C PRO A 108 -4.35 3.66 -22.81
N VAL A 109 -5.37 3.50 -23.66
CA VAL A 109 -6.78 3.60 -23.24
C VAL A 109 -7.16 2.43 -22.32
N ARG A 110 -6.67 1.22 -22.61
CA ARG A 110 -6.94 0.05 -21.76
C ARG A 110 -6.33 0.20 -20.38
N GLU A 111 -5.09 0.63 -20.29
CA GLU A 111 -4.39 0.86 -19.02
C GLU A 111 -5.11 1.93 -18.18
N ALA A 112 -5.58 3.01 -18.82
CA ALA A 112 -6.40 4.03 -18.17
C ALA A 112 -7.74 3.46 -17.64
N MET A 113 -8.46 2.69 -18.45
CA MET A 113 -9.70 2.03 -18.03
C MET A 113 -9.48 1.08 -16.85
N HIS A 114 -8.38 0.30 -16.86
CA HIS A 114 -8.07 -0.63 -15.77
C HIS A 114 -7.78 0.11 -14.47
N ALA A 115 -6.99 1.18 -14.52
CA ALA A 115 -6.66 2.00 -13.36
C ALA A 115 -7.91 2.68 -12.75
N VAL A 116 -8.79 3.25 -13.61
CA VAL A 116 -10.07 3.84 -13.16
C VAL A 116 -10.97 2.79 -12.53
N PHE A 117 -11.17 1.65 -13.17
CA PHE A 117 -12.00 0.58 -12.63
C PHE A 117 -11.49 0.06 -11.30
N LEU A 118 -10.19 -0.24 -11.20
CA LEU A 118 -9.60 -0.72 -9.96
C LEU A 118 -9.73 0.31 -8.83
N TYR A 119 -9.52 1.60 -9.12
CA TYR A 119 -9.67 2.66 -8.14
C TYR A 119 -11.05 2.64 -7.47
N HIS A 120 -12.12 2.47 -8.26
CA HIS A 120 -13.48 2.41 -7.73
C HIS A 120 -13.86 1.04 -7.14
N ALA A 121 -13.47 -0.06 -7.80
CA ALA A 121 -13.80 -1.41 -7.36
C ALA A 121 -13.14 -1.75 -6.02
N ILE A 122 -11.89 -1.32 -5.77
CA ILE A 122 -11.20 -1.54 -4.50
C ILE A 122 -11.90 -0.80 -3.36
N GLN A 123 -12.36 0.43 -3.59
CA GLN A 123 -13.13 1.18 -2.59
C GLN A 123 -14.48 0.51 -2.29
N ALA A 124 -15.06 -0.19 -3.25
CA ALA A 124 -16.25 -1.01 -3.06
C ALA A 124 -15.95 -2.35 -2.37
N GLY A 125 -14.69 -2.72 -2.18
CA GLY A 125 -14.27 -3.92 -1.46
C GLY A 125 -13.70 -5.05 -2.32
N MET A 126 -13.35 -4.78 -3.59
CA MET A 126 -12.57 -5.70 -4.42
C MET A 126 -11.14 -5.82 -3.89
N ASP A 127 -10.66 -7.04 -3.68
CA ASP A 127 -9.32 -7.29 -3.11
C ASP A 127 -8.42 -8.19 -3.98
N MET A 128 -8.94 -8.77 -5.08
CA MET A 128 -8.15 -9.64 -5.98
C MET A 128 -8.32 -9.34 -7.48
N GLY A 129 -7.56 -8.39 -8.03
CA GLY A 129 -7.54 -8.11 -9.47
C GLY A 129 -6.62 -9.03 -10.28
N ILE A 130 -7.14 -9.66 -11.33
CA ILE A 130 -6.33 -10.41 -12.30
C ILE A 130 -5.90 -9.44 -13.42
N VAL A 131 -4.65 -8.97 -13.34
CA VAL A 131 -4.12 -7.88 -14.18
C VAL A 131 -2.66 -8.07 -14.55
N ASN A 132 -2.23 -7.38 -15.62
CA ASN A 132 -0.80 -7.21 -15.88
C ASN A 132 -0.26 -6.06 -15.05
N ALA A 133 0.39 -6.38 -13.93
CA ALA A 133 0.97 -5.39 -13.02
C ALA A 133 2.01 -4.47 -13.68
N GLY A 134 2.63 -4.89 -14.79
CA GLY A 134 3.58 -4.09 -15.54
C GLY A 134 2.95 -2.91 -16.30
N GLN A 135 1.66 -3.03 -16.62
CA GLN A 135 0.86 -2.13 -17.47
C GLN A 135 -0.15 -1.29 -16.68
N LEU A 136 -0.10 -1.29 -15.34
CA LEU A 136 -1.02 -0.45 -14.57
C LEU A 136 -0.51 1.00 -14.55
N ALA A 137 -1.31 1.90 -15.11
CA ALA A 137 -1.12 3.34 -14.97
C ALA A 137 -1.37 3.79 -13.53
N ILE A 138 -0.75 4.91 -13.12
CA ILE A 138 -1.07 5.60 -11.88
C ILE A 138 -2.29 6.46 -12.15
N TYR A 139 -3.35 6.31 -11.35
CA TYR A 139 -4.64 6.96 -11.60
C TYR A 139 -4.55 8.50 -11.73
N GLU A 140 -3.65 9.15 -10.98
CA GLU A 140 -3.43 10.61 -11.08
C GLU A 140 -2.64 11.05 -12.31
N ASN A 141 -1.88 10.15 -12.92
CA ASN A 141 -1.04 10.49 -14.07
C ASN A 141 -1.77 10.26 -15.40
N ILE A 142 -2.98 9.70 -15.37
CA ILE A 142 -3.83 9.59 -16.55
C ILE A 142 -4.23 11.01 -16.97
N ASP A 143 -4.08 11.31 -18.26
CA ASP A 143 -4.53 12.57 -18.83
C ASP A 143 -5.97 12.89 -18.37
N PRO A 144 -6.26 14.11 -17.85
CA PRO A 144 -7.56 14.41 -17.26
C PRO A 144 -8.75 14.17 -18.20
N GLU A 145 -8.60 14.43 -19.50
CA GLU A 145 -9.67 14.21 -20.50
C GLU A 145 -9.91 12.71 -20.69
N LEU A 146 -8.84 11.91 -20.81
CA LEU A 146 -8.92 10.45 -20.89
C LEU A 146 -9.48 9.84 -19.60
N ARG A 147 -9.03 10.31 -18.44
CA ARG A 147 -9.51 9.84 -17.13
C ARG A 147 -11.00 10.09 -16.97
N GLU A 148 -11.45 11.30 -17.28
CA GLU A 148 -12.88 11.66 -17.21
C GLU A 148 -13.71 10.80 -18.17
N ALA A 149 -13.24 10.60 -19.41
CA ALA A 149 -13.94 9.75 -20.39
C ALA A 149 -13.98 8.27 -19.96
N CYS A 150 -12.89 7.74 -19.37
CA CYS A 150 -12.88 6.40 -18.81
C CYS A 150 -13.85 6.27 -17.64
N GLU A 151 -13.92 7.25 -16.74
CA GLU A 151 -14.88 7.25 -15.63
C GLU A 151 -16.32 7.34 -16.11
N ASP A 152 -16.61 8.16 -17.12
CA ASP A 152 -17.94 8.27 -17.70
C ASP A 152 -18.46 6.93 -18.20
N VAL A 153 -17.57 6.13 -18.82
CA VAL A 153 -17.88 4.77 -19.29
C VAL A 153 -17.94 3.76 -18.14
N VAL A 154 -16.94 3.72 -17.27
CA VAL A 154 -16.84 2.70 -16.19
C VAL A 154 -17.98 2.86 -15.18
N LEU A 155 -18.34 4.10 -14.86
CA LEU A 155 -19.39 4.43 -13.90
C LEU A 155 -20.73 4.76 -14.57
N ASN A 156 -20.83 4.61 -15.90
CA ASN A 156 -22.03 4.89 -16.67
C ASN A 156 -22.67 6.25 -16.31
N ARG A 157 -21.86 7.31 -16.16
CA ARG A 157 -22.33 8.62 -15.66
C ARG A 157 -23.17 9.37 -16.69
N ARG A 158 -23.05 8.98 -17.95
CA ARG A 158 -23.57 9.71 -19.10
C ARG A 158 -24.02 8.76 -20.20
N ALA A 159 -25.05 9.15 -20.93
CA ALA A 159 -25.54 8.38 -22.08
C ALA A 159 -24.54 8.40 -23.27
N ASP A 160 -23.79 9.48 -23.44
CA ASP A 160 -22.81 9.69 -24.52
C ASP A 160 -21.36 9.27 -24.14
N GLY A 161 -21.20 8.55 -23.03
CA GLY A 161 -19.88 8.20 -22.48
C GLY A 161 -19.03 7.35 -23.44
N THR A 162 -19.67 6.39 -24.13
CA THR A 162 -18.98 5.51 -25.08
C THR A 162 -18.46 6.28 -26.28
N GLU A 163 -19.29 7.15 -26.88
CA GLU A 163 -18.90 7.99 -28.02
C GLU A 163 -17.75 8.92 -27.64
N ARG A 164 -17.84 9.59 -26.49
CA ARG A 164 -16.79 10.46 -25.97
C ARG A 164 -15.48 9.70 -25.77
N LEU A 165 -15.52 8.52 -25.16
CA LEU A 165 -14.31 7.72 -24.99
C LEU A 165 -13.72 7.27 -26.33
N LEU A 166 -14.55 6.94 -27.32
CA LEU A 166 -14.08 6.61 -28.68
C LEU A 166 -13.39 7.81 -29.35
N GLU A 167 -13.98 9.00 -29.26
CA GLU A 167 -13.38 10.24 -29.80
C GLU A 167 -12.02 10.55 -29.14
N VAL A 168 -11.94 10.43 -27.81
CA VAL A 168 -10.68 10.59 -27.08
C VAL A 168 -9.70 9.47 -27.47
N ALA A 169 -10.17 8.23 -27.59
CA ALA A 169 -9.34 7.08 -27.95
C ALA A 169 -8.72 7.18 -29.36
N GLU A 170 -9.32 7.92 -30.30
CA GLU A 170 -8.69 8.20 -31.61
C GLU A 170 -7.37 8.94 -31.46
N LYS A 171 -7.25 9.84 -30.46
CA LYS A 171 -5.99 10.56 -30.16
C LYS A 171 -4.86 9.58 -29.81
N TYR A 172 -5.23 8.42 -29.26
CA TYR A 172 -4.32 7.36 -28.83
C TYR A 172 -4.25 6.19 -29.83
N ARG A 173 -4.99 6.22 -30.96
CA ARG A 173 -4.91 5.21 -32.02
C ARG A 173 -3.63 5.39 -32.84
N GLY A 174 -2.61 4.59 -32.54
CA GLY A 174 -1.36 4.65 -33.28
C GLY A 174 -0.24 3.74 -32.81
N GLY A 175 -0.55 2.54 -32.29
CA GLY A 175 0.45 1.53 -31.91
C GLY A 175 1.51 2.02 -30.89
N PRO A 176 2.43 1.14 -30.45
CA PRO A 176 3.50 1.50 -29.52
C PRO A 176 4.61 2.31 -30.23
N GLY A 177 4.26 3.47 -30.82
CA GLY A 177 5.21 4.21 -31.66
C GLY A 177 4.84 5.62 -32.11
N LYS A 178 3.63 6.14 -31.88
CA LYS A 178 3.35 7.58 -32.13
C LYS A 178 3.46 8.50 -30.92
N GLU A 179 3.54 7.95 -29.71
CA GLU A 179 4.03 8.65 -28.51
C GLU A 179 5.06 7.81 -27.71
N ALA A 180 5.25 6.53 -28.03
CA ALA A 180 6.30 5.69 -27.42
C ALA A 180 7.75 6.06 -27.85
N ARG A 181 7.95 7.21 -28.49
CA ARG A 181 9.27 7.74 -28.91
C ARG A 181 9.47 9.24 -28.65
N GLY A 182 8.72 9.76 -27.70
CA GLY A 182 9.26 10.71 -26.76
C GLY A 182 8.62 10.32 -25.45
N GLN A 183 9.38 9.80 -24.49
CA GLN A 183 9.02 10.14 -23.12
C GLN A 183 8.75 11.65 -23.16
N ASP A 184 7.61 12.12 -22.67
CA ASP A 184 7.39 13.56 -22.60
C ASP A 184 8.48 14.15 -21.70
N LEU A 185 9.66 14.43 -22.27
CA LEU A 185 10.85 14.87 -21.55
C LEU A 185 10.65 16.30 -21.06
N ALA A 186 9.46 16.90 -21.18
CA ALA A 186 9.12 18.14 -20.51
C ALA A 186 9.37 18.07 -19.00
N TRP A 187 9.20 16.89 -18.37
CA TRP A 187 9.59 16.72 -16.96
C TRP A 187 11.10 16.84 -16.75
N ARG A 188 11.94 16.62 -17.76
CA ARG A 188 13.41 16.80 -17.71
C ARG A 188 13.83 18.26 -17.68
N GLU A 189 12.96 19.19 -18.12
CA GLU A 189 13.24 20.63 -18.07
C GLU A 189 13.03 21.22 -16.67
N ARG A 190 12.46 20.44 -15.75
CA ARG A 190 12.20 20.81 -14.36
C ARG A 190 13.47 20.76 -13.50
N SER A 191 13.36 21.26 -12.26
CA SER A 191 14.44 21.20 -11.26
C SER A 191 14.86 19.75 -10.96
N VAL A 192 16.10 19.55 -10.50
CA VAL A 192 16.62 18.20 -10.20
C VAL A 192 15.77 17.50 -9.14
N GLU A 193 15.25 18.23 -8.16
CA GLU A 193 14.36 17.73 -7.12
C GLU A 193 13.04 17.21 -7.71
N GLU A 194 12.44 17.96 -8.63
CA GLU A 194 11.21 17.54 -9.32
C GLU A 194 11.46 16.34 -10.23
N ARG A 195 12.63 16.26 -10.87
CA ARG A 195 13.03 15.12 -11.71
C ARG A 195 13.21 13.85 -10.88
N LEU A 196 13.90 13.94 -9.75
CA LEU A 196 14.07 12.82 -8.81
C LEU A 196 12.73 12.32 -8.27
N SER A 197 11.85 13.24 -7.86
CA SER A 197 10.50 12.91 -7.41
C SER A 197 9.68 12.23 -8.52
N HIS A 198 9.71 12.78 -9.74
CA HIS A 198 9.03 12.20 -10.89
C HIS A 198 9.55 10.79 -11.21
N ALA A 199 10.87 10.58 -11.18
CA ALA A 199 11.48 9.28 -11.43
C ALA A 199 11.07 8.24 -10.36
N LEU A 200 11.01 8.65 -9.09
CA LEU A 200 10.54 7.78 -8.00
C LEU A 200 9.07 7.39 -8.18
N VAL A 201 8.18 8.37 -8.40
CA VAL A 201 6.73 8.11 -8.54
C VAL A 201 6.44 7.20 -9.73
N ASN A 202 7.13 7.40 -10.85
CA ASN A 202 6.91 6.62 -12.07
C ASN A 202 7.79 5.37 -12.19
N GLY A 203 8.70 5.13 -11.25
CA GLY A 203 9.61 3.97 -11.28
C GLY A 203 10.63 4.01 -12.44
N ILE A 204 11.12 5.20 -12.80
CA ILE A 204 12.07 5.42 -13.91
C ILE A 204 13.51 5.31 -13.39
N THR A 205 14.29 4.38 -13.94
CA THR A 205 15.69 4.15 -13.56
C THR A 205 16.71 4.79 -14.50
N GLU A 206 16.30 5.27 -15.67
CA GLU A 206 17.19 5.67 -16.76
C GLU A 206 18.06 6.91 -16.44
N PHE A 207 17.49 7.92 -15.77
CA PHE A 207 18.18 9.19 -15.50
C PHE A 207 18.64 9.35 -14.05
N ILE A 208 18.34 8.36 -13.20
CA ILE A 208 18.48 8.51 -11.75
C ILE A 208 19.93 8.75 -11.34
N ASP A 209 20.90 8.12 -12.03
CA ASP A 209 22.32 8.28 -11.72
C ASP A 209 22.78 9.73 -11.95
N ALA A 210 22.40 10.31 -13.09
CA ALA A 210 22.76 11.67 -13.47
C ALA A 210 22.06 12.72 -12.59
N ASP A 211 20.76 12.56 -12.35
CA ASP A 211 20.00 13.49 -11.49
C ASP A 211 20.47 13.42 -10.03
N THR A 212 20.80 12.23 -9.53
CA THR A 212 21.28 12.07 -8.16
C THR A 212 22.64 12.74 -7.98
N GLU A 213 23.53 12.63 -8.98
CA GLU A 213 24.83 13.31 -8.96
C GLU A 213 24.68 14.83 -9.04
N GLU A 214 23.77 15.34 -9.88
CA GLU A 214 23.47 16.78 -9.95
C GLU A 214 22.93 17.30 -8.61
N ALA A 215 21.98 16.60 -7.99
CA ALA A 215 21.44 16.97 -6.67
C ALA A 215 22.54 16.90 -5.59
N ARG A 216 23.45 15.91 -5.67
CA ARG A 216 24.59 15.78 -4.74
C ARG A 216 25.53 16.97 -4.82
N LEU A 217 25.78 17.52 -6.01
CA LEU A 217 26.63 18.70 -6.20
C LEU A 217 25.99 19.98 -5.64
N GLN A 218 24.66 20.03 -5.59
CA GLN A 218 23.91 21.17 -5.04
C GLN A 218 23.70 21.05 -3.51
N ALA A 219 23.72 19.83 -2.98
CA ALA A 219 23.56 19.57 -1.56
C ALA A 219 24.85 19.78 -0.76
N ALA A 220 24.72 20.30 0.47
CA ALA A 220 25.86 20.44 1.38
C ALA A 220 26.49 19.10 1.79
N ARG A 221 25.66 18.04 1.85
CA ARG A 221 26.06 16.67 2.21
C ARG A 221 25.30 15.69 1.32
N PRO A 222 25.92 14.59 0.85
CA PRO A 222 25.22 13.56 0.08
C PRO A 222 23.97 13.02 0.80
N LEU A 223 24.01 12.93 2.13
CA LEU A 223 22.86 12.52 2.95
C LEU A 223 21.62 13.41 2.75
N HIS A 224 21.80 14.72 2.52
CA HIS A 224 20.69 15.64 2.31
C HIS A 224 19.93 15.39 1.00
N VAL A 225 20.55 14.73 0.02
CA VAL A 225 19.84 14.30 -1.20
C VAL A 225 18.85 13.18 -0.87
N ILE A 226 19.23 12.28 0.03
CA ILE A 226 18.36 11.23 0.56
C ILE A 226 17.23 11.88 1.36
N GLU A 227 17.56 12.63 2.42
CA GLU A 227 16.58 13.23 3.33
C GLU A 227 15.69 14.31 2.70
N GLY A 228 16.15 14.93 1.60
CA GLY A 228 15.41 15.96 0.86
C GLY A 228 14.63 15.40 -0.33
N PRO A 229 15.11 15.59 -1.58
CA PRO A 229 14.33 15.31 -2.79
C PRO A 229 13.89 13.85 -2.93
N LEU A 230 14.75 12.89 -2.55
CA LEU A 230 14.41 11.47 -2.65
C LEU A 230 13.31 11.08 -1.65
N MET A 231 13.41 11.52 -0.40
CA MET A 231 12.37 11.30 0.61
C MET A 231 11.07 12.04 0.26
N ALA A 232 11.14 13.23 -0.32
CA ALA A 232 9.96 13.94 -0.82
C ALA A 232 9.21 13.11 -1.88
N GLY A 233 9.92 12.53 -2.85
CA GLY A 233 9.32 11.61 -3.83
C GLY A 233 8.70 10.36 -3.19
N MET A 234 9.38 9.75 -2.22
CA MET A 234 8.84 8.59 -1.49
C MET A 234 7.60 8.93 -0.66
N ASN A 235 7.49 10.13 -0.13
CA ASN A 235 6.28 10.58 0.57
C ASN A 235 5.08 10.66 -0.40
N VAL A 236 5.27 11.15 -1.63
CA VAL A 236 4.24 11.17 -2.66
C VAL A 236 3.81 9.74 -3.04
N VAL A 237 4.77 8.83 -3.22
CA VAL A 237 4.48 7.40 -3.43
C VAL A 237 3.60 6.85 -2.31
N GLY A 238 3.87 7.24 -1.06
CA GLY A 238 3.05 6.82 0.07
C GLY A 238 1.66 7.46 0.14
N ASP A 239 1.52 8.74 -0.24
CA ASP A 239 0.22 9.39 -0.39
C ASP A 239 -0.65 8.68 -1.46
N LEU A 240 -0.05 8.33 -2.60
CA LEU A 240 -0.74 7.65 -3.70
C LEU A 240 -1.11 6.21 -3.33
N PHE A 241 -0.22 5.47 -2.66
CA PHE A 241 -0.51 4.11 -2.20
C PHE A 241 -1.60 4.09 -1.12
N GLY A 242 -1.48 4.96 -0.10
CA GLY A 242 -2.45 5.07 0.98
C GLY A 242 -3.84 5.53 0.54
N SER A 243 -3.94 6.27 -0.57
CA SER A 243 -5.21 6.66 -1.19
C SER A 243 -5.75 5.67 -2.23
N GLY A 244 -5.07 4.54 -2.45
CA GLY A 244 -5.46 3.51 -3.42
C GLY A 244 -5.25 3.90 -4.89
N LYS A 245 -4.55 5.02 -5.15
CA LYS A 245 -4.24 5.54 -6.50
C LYS A 245 -2.97 4.92 -7.11
N MET A 246 -2.19 4.25 -6.27
CA MET A 246 -1.02 3.46 -6.64
C MET A 246 -1.10 2.07 -5.99
N PHE A 247 -0.62 1.05 -6.69
CA PHE A 247 -0.65 -0.35 -6.27
C PHE A 247 0.72 -0.83 -5.78
N LEU A 248 0.74 -1.90 -4.98
CA LEU A 248 1.97 -2.45 -4.39
C LEU A 248 3.09 -2.72 -5.42
N PRO A 249 2.84 -3.29 -6.62
CA PRO A 249 3.89 -3.48 -7.62
C PRO A 249 4.55 -2.17 -8.07
N GLN A 250 3.79 -1.07 -8.13
CA GLN A 250 4.31 0.26 -8.47
C GLN A 250 5.20 0.79 -7.33
N VAL A 251 4.78 0.64 -6.06
CA VAL A 251 5.61 0.99 -4.89
C VAL A 251 6.94 0.24 -4.90
N VAL A 252 6.93 -1.04 -5.27
CA VAL A 252 8.16 -1.85 -5.39
C VAL A 252 9.07 -1.33 -6.52
N LYS A 253 8.51 -0.83 -7.63
CA LYS A 253 9.31 -0.16 -8.67
C LYS A 253 9.95 1.13 -8.16
N SER A 254 9.20 1.99 -7.46
CA SER A 254 9.72 3.21 -6.84
C SER A 254 10.87 2.91 -5.87
N ALA A 255 10.72 1.86 -5.06
CA ALA A 255 11.74 1.40 -4.13
C ALA A 255 13.05 0.97 -4.83
N ARG A 256 12.99 0.46 -6.08
CA ARG A 256 14.18 0.15 -6.88
C ARG A 256 14.90 1.40 -7.36
N VAL A 257 14.15 2.41 -7.81
CA VAL A 257 14.71 3.72 -8.20
C VAL A 257 15.42 4.37 -7.02
N MET A 258 14.79 4.34 -5.84
CA MET A 258 15.38 4.83 -4.59
C MET A 258 16.69 4.12 -4.26
N LYS A 259 16.72 2.78 -4.32
CA LYS A 259 17.93 2.00 -4.09
C LYS A 259 19.07 2.37 -5.04
N GLN A 260 18.75 2.60 -6.31
CA GLN A 260 19.74 3.01 -7.31
C GLN A 260 20.30 4.40 -7.01
N ALA A 261 19.44 5.37 -6.70
CA ALA A 261 19.86 6.71 -6.28
C ALA A 261 20.79 6.66 -5.05
N VAL A 262 20.40 5.92 -4.01
CA VAL A 262 21.24 5.77 -2.81
C VAL A 262 22.59 5.13 -3.14
N ALA A 263 22.63 4.15 -4.05
CA ALA A 263 23.89 3.53 -4.48
C ALA A 263 24.88 4.52 -5.12
N VAL A 264 24.40 5.56 -5.79
CA VAL A 264 25.22 6.65 -6.35
C VAL A 264 25.83 7.51 -5.24
N LEU A 265 25.09 7.72 -4.15
CA LEU A 265 25.52 8.57 -3.03
C LEU A 265 26.48 7.85 -2.06
N LEU A 266 26.40 6.52 -1.96
CA LEU A 266 27.17 5.71 -1.01
C LEU A 266 28.69 5.99 -1.03
N PRO A 267 29.38 6.01 -2.19
CA PRO A 267 30.82 6.27 -2.22
C PRO A 267 31.20 7.65 -1.64
N TYR A 268 30.37 8.66 -1.90
CA TYR A 268 30.61 10.02 -1.39
C TYR A 268 30.32 10.13 0.10
N MET A 269 29.32 9.42 0.60
CA MET A 269 29.06 9.31 2.04
C MET A 269 30.19 8.59 2.77
N GLU A 270 30.76 7.55 2.18
CA GLU A 270 31.93 6.83 2.71
C GLU A 270 33.16 7.75 2.73
N GLU A 271 33.40 8.54 1.68
CA GLU A 271 34.52 9.49 1.63
C GLU A 271 34.36 10.67 2.60
N GLU A 272 33.18 11.29 2.69
CA GLU A 272 32.88 12.32 3.69
C GLU A 272 33.14 11.80 5.11
N LYS A 273 32.75 10.56 5.40
CA LYS A 273 33.02 9.91 6.69
C LYS A 273 34.50 9.63 6.89
N ARG A 274 35.23 9.16 5.87
CA ARG A 274 36.68 8.93 5.95
C ARG A 274 37.43 10.22 6.28
N LEU A 275 37.06 11.32 5.64
CA LEU A 275 37.61 12.66 5.90
C LEU A 275 37.28 13.15 7.32
N ASN A 276 36.12 12.74 7.85
CA ASN A 276 35.67 13.05 9.21
C ASN A 276 36.07 11.98 10.27
N GLY A 277 36.92 10.99 9.91
CA GLY A 277 37.46 9.99 10.85
C GLY A 277 36.53 8.83 11.22
N GLY A 278 35.49 8.54 10.43
CA GLY A 278 34.56 7.42 10.65
C GLY A 278 34.94 6.15 9.87
N ASP A 279 35.09 5.02 10.57
CA ASP A 279 35.79 3.83 10.07
C ASP A 279 34.88 2.64 9.63
N GLN A 280 33.56 2.84 9.46
CA GLN A 280 32.65 1.73 9.09
C GLN A 280 31.57 2.12 8.08
N ARG A 281 31.25 1.18 7.18
CA ARG A 281 30.01 1.14 6.39
C ARG A 281 28.83 1.13 7.35
N LYS A 282 28.18 2.27 7.52
CA LYS A 282 26.92 2.34 8.26
C LYS A 282 25.78 2.41 7.25
N THR A 283 24.88 1.44 7.33
CA THR A 283 23.52 1.51 6.77
C THR A 283 22.82 2.78 7.30
N ALA A 284 21.72 3.19 6.68
CA ALA A 284 20.97 4.38 7.11
C ALA A 284 20.43 4.24 8.55
N GLY A 285 20.35 3.01 9.04
CA GLY A 285 20.00 2.60 10.39
C GLY A 285 19.71 1.10 10.40
N LYS A 286 19.80 0.47 11.57
CA LYS A 286 19.43 -0.93 11.79
C LYS A 286 18.08 -1.00 12.50
N ILE A 287 17.16 -1.77 11.94
CA ILE A 287 15.76 -1.85 12.40
C ILE A 287 15.44 -3.30 12.71
N LEU A 288 15.05 -3.57 13.95
CA LEU A 288 14.51 -4.87 14.34
C LEU A 288 13.01 -4.91 14.08
N MET A 289 12.52 -5.96 13.45
CA MET A 289 11.10 -6.17 13.20
C MET A 289 10.63 -7.49 13.79
N ALA A 290 9.49 -7.48 14.47
CA ALA A 290 8.90 -8.69 15.06
C ALA A 290 7.37 -8.65 15.03
N THR A 291 6.72 -9.76 14.70
CA THR A 291 5.32 -9.97 15.03
C THR A 291 5.26 -10.50 16.46
N VAL A 292 4.49 -9.82 17.31
CA VAL A 292 4.49 -10.07 18.76
C VAL A 292 3.99 -11.46 19.12
N LYS A 293 4.29 -11.88 20.36
CA LYS A 293 3.89 -13.18 20.89
C LYS A 293 2.40 -13.45 20.70
N GLY A 294 2.08 -14.69 20.31
CA GLY A 294 0.69 -15.12 20.11
C GLY A 294 0.09 -14.72 18.77
N ASP A 295 0.83 -14.00 17.92
CA ASP A 295 0.39 -13.58 16.61
C ASP A 295 1.27 -14.17 15.49
N VAL A 296 0.63 -14.64 14.42
CA VAL A 296 1.26 -15.29 13.26
C VAL A 296 1.24 -14.44 12.00
N HIS A 297 0.53 -13.31 12.02
CA HIS A 297 0.31 -12.52 10.82
C HIS A 297 1.52 -11.62 10.57
N ASP A 298 2.22 -11.82 9.46
CA ASP A 298 3.49 -11.15 9.16
C ASP A 298 3.58 -10.51 7.77
N ILE A 299 2.56 -10.66 6.92
CA ILE A 299 2.55 -10.10 5.56
C ILE A 299 2.86 -8.60 5.60
N GLY A 300 2.16 -7.84 6.45
CA GLY A 300 2.38 -6.41 6.61
C GLY A 300 3.80 -6.07 7.07
N LYS A 301 4.32 -6.79 8.08
CA LYS A 301 5.71 -6.66 8.56
C LYS A 301 6.71 -6.90 7.44
N ASN A 302 6.52 -7.96 6.65
CA ASN A 302 7.43 -8.34 5.58
C ASN A 302 7.45 -7.28 4.47
N ILE A 303 6.30 -6.70 4.13
CA ILE A 303 6.23 -5.59 3.16
C ILE A 303 6.98 -4.36 3.70
N VAL A 304 6.77 -3.99 4.96
CA VAL A 304 7.50 -2.87 5.60
C VAL A 304 9.01 -3.13 5.58
N GLY A 305 9.44 -4.36 5.94
CA GLY A 305 10.86 -4.75 5.91
C GLY A 305 11.47 -4.64 4.52
N VAL A 306 10.76 -5.10 3.48
CA VAL A 306 11.22 -4.95 2.09
C VAL A 306 11.34 -3.48 1.69
N VAL A 307 10.33 -2.67 2.01
CA VAL A 307 10.34 -1.23 1.70
C VAL A 307 11.51 -0.52 2.41
N LEU A 308 11.73 -0.78 3.71
CA LEU A 308 12.84 -0.19 4.46
C LEU A 308 14.20 -0.68 3.96
N ALA A 309 14.35 -1.97 3.64
CA ALA A 309 15.59 -2.51 3.07
C ALA A 309 15.92 -1.88 1.71
N CYS A 310 14.92 -1.60 0.88
CA CYS A 310 15.09 -0.86 -0.37
C CYS A 310 15.56 0.59 -0.15
N ASN A 311 15.38 1.14 1.06
CA ASN A 311 15.83 2.48 1.47
C ASN A 311 17.14 2.45 2.27
N ASN A 312 17.95 1.39 2.10
CA ASN A 312 19.28 1.26 2.71
C ASN A 312 19.29 1.14 4.25
N TYR A 313 18.16 0.74 4.84
CA TYR A 313 18.11 0.29 6.24
C TYR A 313 18.48 -1.20 6.33
N GLU A 314 19.18 -1.57 7.40
CA GLU A 314 19.43 -2.97 7.73
C GLU A 314 18.25 -3.53 8.52
N ILE A 315 17.69 -4.66 8.08
CA ILE A 315 16.50 -5.25 8.70
C ILE A 315 16.87 -6.54 9.42
N VAL A 316 16.63 -6.56 10.74
CA VAL A 316 16.70 -7.76 11.57
C VAL A 316 15.27 -8.26 11.81
N ASP A 317 14.84 -9.23 11.01
CA ASP A 317 13.51 -9.81 11.12
C ASP A 317 13.50 -11.04 12.04
N LEU A 318 12.80 -10.95 13.17
CA LEU A 318 12.67 -12.04 14.13
C LEU A 318 11.53 -13.03 13.82
N GLY A 319 10.71 -12.76 12.80
CA GLY A 319 9.58 -13.58 12.41
C GLY A 319 8.34 -13.36 13.27
N VAL A 320 7.63 -14.44 13.57
CA VAL A 320 6.30 -14.44 14.22
C VAL A 320 6.31 -15.03 15.62
N MET A 321 5.25 -14.73 16.39
CA MET A 321 5.06 -15.20 17.76
C MET A 321 6.25 -14.88 18.67
N VAL A 322 6.89 -13.72 18.50
CA VAL A 322 8.16 -13.41 19.15
C VAL A 322 7.94 -12.88 20.58
N PRO A 323 8.51 -13.51 21.62
CA PRO A 323 8.42 -13.01 23.00
C PRO A 323 9.17 -11.69 23.20
N ALA A 324 8.68 -10.85 24.12
CA ALA A 324 9.32 -9.58 24.48
C ALA A 324 10.80 -9.72 24.86
N THR A 325 11.15 -10.75 25.64
CA THR A 325 12.55 -11.01 26.02
C THR A 325 13.47 -11.17 24.82
N LYS A 326 13.07 -12.00 23.85
CA LYS A 326 13.85 -12.22 22.62
C LYS A 326 13.98 -10.93 21.80
N ILE A 327 12.91 -10.14 21.69
CA ILE A 327 12.92 -8.85 20.99
C ILE A 327 13.99 -7.94 21.60
N LEU A 328 14.00 -7.80 22.92
CA LEU A 328 14.89 -6.87 23.63
C LEU A 328 16.33 -7.38 23.69
N GLU A 329 16.54 -8.68 23.91
CA GLU A 329 17.87 -9.29 23.89
C GLU A 329 18.52 -9.16 22.51
N THR A 330 17.77 -9.44 21.43
CA THR A 330 18.29 -9.24 20.07
C THR A 330 18.50 -7.76 19.77
N ALA A 331 17.61 -6.86 20.21
CA ALA A 331 17.79 -5.42 20.01
C ALA A 331 19.10 -4.90 20.62
N ILE A 332 19.47 -5.39 21.81
CA ILE A 332 20.75 -5.07 22.47
C ILE A 332 21.92 -5.71 21.72
N ALA A 333 21.82 -7.01 21.41
CA ALA A 333 22.90 -7.76 20.77
C ALA A 333 23.26 -7.20 19.38
N GLU A 334 22.24 -6.81 18.62
CA GLU A 334 22.38 -6.24 17.28
C GLU A 334 22.61 -4.73 17.28
N GLN A 335 22.46 -4.07 18.43
CA GLN A 335 22.54 -2.60 18.58
C GLN A 335 21.62 -1.89 17.58
N VAL A 336 20.35 -2.27 17.57
CA VAL A 336 19.39 -1.69 16.62
C VAL A 336 19.04 -0.26 16.98
N ASP A 337 18.81 0.57 15.97
CA ASP A 337 18.44 1.98 16.13
C ASP A 337 16.93 2.16 16.34
N ILE A 338 16.11 1.20 15.87
CA ILE A 338 14.64 1.19 16.00
C ILE A 338 14.12 -0.24 16.22
N ILE A 339 13.06 -0.37 17.02
CA ILE A 339 12.28 -1.60 17.15
C ILE A 339 10.90 -1.38 16.51
N GLY A 340 10.48 -2.27 15.61
CA GLY A 340 9.18 -2.29 14.98
C GLY A 340 8.37 -3.52 15.37
N LEU A 341 7.16 -3.31 15.89
CA LEU A 341 6.24 -4.37 16.30
C LEU A 341 5.05 -4.44 15.35
N SER A 342 4.67 -5.66 14.98
CA SER A 342 3.49 -5.95 14.18
C SER A 342 2.48 -6.83 14.93
N GLY A 343 1.20 -6.59 14.70
CA GLY A 343 0.10 -7.39 15.24
C GLY A 343 -1.20 -7.18 14.45
N LEU A 344 -1.91 -8.27 14.21
CA LEU A 344 -3.22 -8.30 13.56
C LEU A 344 -4.35 -8.64 14.51
N ILE A 345 -4.12 -9.30 15.65
CA ILE A 345 -5.19 -9.68 16.59
C ILE A 345 -5.26 -8.77 17.82
N THR A 346 -6.43 -8.64 18.45
CA THR A 346 -6.61 -7.80 19.65
C THR A 346 -5.63 -8.12 20.80
N PRO A 347 -5.34 -9.41 21.13
CA PRO A 347 -4.33 -9.72 22.14
C PRO A 347 -2.92 -9.17 21.83
N SER A 348 -2.58 -8.96 20.55
CA SER A 348 -1.30 -8.40 20.13
C SER A 348 -1.10 -6.99 20.65
N LEU A 349 -2.18 -6.22 20.85
CA LEU A 349 -2.08 -4.88 21.42
C LEU A 349 -1.59 -4.92 22.87
N ASP A 350 -2.10 -5.85 23.67
CA ASP A 350 -1.66 -5.99 25.07
C ASP A 350 -0.20 -6.46 25.15
N GLU A 351 0.22 -7.32 24.22
CA GLU A 351 1.64 -7.70 24.08
C GLU A 351 2.53 -6.52 23.66
N MET A 352 2.07 -5.64 22.76
CA MET A 352 2.81 -4.41 22.42
C MET A 352 2.92 -3.44 23.61
N VAL A 353 1.86 -3.32 24.43
CA VAL A 353 1.88 -2.57 25.69
C VAL A 353 2.91 -3.17 26.66
N HIS A 354 2.96 -4.51 26.74
CA HIS A 354 3.93 -5.21 27.56
C HIS A 354 5.37 -4.96 27.10
N VAL A 355 5.65 -5.04 25.80
CA VAL A 355 6.98 -4.73 25.24
C VAL A 355 7.38 -3.29 25.55
N ALA A 356 6.49 -2.31 25.36
CA ALA A 356 6.78 -0.92 25.67
C ALA A 356 7.13 -0.70 27.16
N ALA A 357 6.36 -1.32 28.07
CA ALA A 357 6.65 -1.28 29.50
C ALA A 357 8.00 -1.92 29.86
N GLU A 358 8.35 -3.01 29.17
CA GLU A 358 9.61 -3.71 29.38
C GLU A 358 10.81 -2.92 28.83
N MET A 359 10.64 -2.24 27.68
CA MET A 359 11.63 -1.29 27.15
C MET A 359 11.94 -0.18 28.14
N GLU A 360 10.91 0.41 28.76
CA GLU A 360 11.09 1.41 29.82
C GLU A 360 11.83 0.83 31.02
N ARG A 361 11.40 -0.35 31.51
CA ARG A 361 12.01 -1.04 32.65
C ARG A 361 13.50 -1.34 32.46
N GLN A 362 13.89 -1.74 31.25
CA GLN A 362 15.28 -2.05 30.89
C GLN A 362 16.06 -0.83 30.41
N GLY A 363 15.43 0.35 30.36
CA GLY A 363 16.10 1.61 30.08
C GLY A 363 16.42 1.86 28.60
N PHE A 364 15.70 1.24 27.67
CA PHE A 364 15.81 1.54 26.24
C PHE A 364 15.48 3.02 25.95
N ASN A 365 16.06 3.56 24.88
CA ASN A 365 15.81 4.91 24.39
C ASN A 365 15.58 4.97 22.86
N VAL A 366 15.62 3.81 22.19
CA VAL A 366 15.36 3.68 20.76
C VAL A 366 13.88 3.88 20.45
N PRO A 367 13.49 4.46 19.31
CA PRO A 367 12.10 4.56 18.90
C PRO A 367 11.41 3.19 18.76
N LEU A 368 10.11 3.16 19.04
CA LEU A 368 9.25 1.99 18.95
C LEU A 368 8.17 2.22 17.89
N LEU A 369 8.23 1.51 16.77
CA LEU A 369 7.19 1.57 15.73
C LEU A 369 6.10 0.55 16.01
N ILE A 370 4.85 0.99 15.92
CA ILE A 370 3.66 0.16 16.11
C ILE A 370 2.89 0.10 14.79
N GLY A 371 2.67 -1.11 14.28
CA GLY A 371 1.89 -1.33 13.06
C GLY A 371 1.09 -2.62 13.07
N GLY A 372 0.25 -2.79 12.05
CA GLY A 372 -0.63 -3.94 11.86
C GLY A 372 -2.12 -3.60 12.00
N ALA A 373 -2.98 -4.44 11.43
CA ALA A 373 -4.36 -4.06 11.08
C ALA A 373 -5.26 -3.69 12.28
N THR A 374 -5.00 -4.24 13.47
CA THR A 374 -5.75 -3.90 14.70
C THR A 374 -5.13 -2.76 15.50
N THR A 375 -3.94 -2.30 15.11
CA THR A 375 -3.30 -1.15 15.74
C THR A 375 -3.93 0.16 15.26
N SER A 376 -3.88 1.19 16.10
CA SER A 376 -4.36 2.51 15.72
C SER A 376 -3.65 3.62 16.47
N ARG A 377 -3.77 4.84 15.95
CA ARG A 377 -3.24 6.05 16.59
C ARG A 377 -3.79 6.23 18.01
N VAL A 378 -5.08 5.97 18.22
CA VAL A 378 -5.74 6.09 19.53
C VAL A 378 -5.19 5.06 20.51
N HIS A 379 -5.10 3.79 20.11
CA HIS A 379 -4.54 2.75 20.98
C HIS A 379 -3.09 3.06 21.34
N THR A 380 -2.28 3.47 20.37
CA THR A 380 -0.87 3.80 20.61
C THR A 380 -0.73 4.97 21.58
N ALA A 381 -1.50 6.04 21.39
CA ALA A 381 -1.46 7.22 22.26
C ALA A 381 -1.94 6.95 23.70
N VAL A 382 -2.95 6.09 23.88
CA VAL A 382 -3.60 5.87 25.19
C VAL A 382 -3.00 4.70 25.96
N LYS A 383 -2.54 3.65 25.28
CA LYS A 383 -2.15 2.38 25.92
C LYS A 383 -0.65 2.10 25.84
N ILE A 384 -0.02 2.36 24.70
CA ILE A 384 1.38 1.95 24.43
C ILE A 384 2.36 3.06 24.81
N HIS A 385 2.21 4.24 24.21
CA HIS A 385 3.13 5.37 24.44
C HIS A 385 3.29 5.75 25.92
N PRO A 386 2.23 5.77 26.76
CA PRO A 386 2.37 6.06 28.19
C PRO A 386 3.15 5.02 28.99
N ARG A 387 3.51 3.88 28.39
CA ARG A 387 4.36 2.85 29.03
C ARG A 387 5.84 2.99 28.66
N TYR A 388 6.18 3.92 27.77
CA TYR A 388 7.55 4.11 27.29
C TYR A 388 7.85 5.60 27.13
N GLU A 389 8.27 6.22 28.25
CA GLU A 389 8.54 7.67 28.36
C GLU A 389 9.95 8.02 27.88
N ARG A 390 10.91 7.10 28.08
CA ARG A 390 12.32 7.28 27.67
C ARG A 390 12.51 7.41 26.17
N GLY A 391 11.67 6.75 25.38
CA GLY A 391 11.71 6.82 23.92
C GLY A 391 10.43 7.44 23.34
N GLN A 392 10.23 7.18 22.05
CA GLN A 392 9.01 7.56 21.35
C GLN A 392 8.38 6.34 20.71
N ALA A 393 7.14 6.02 21.10
CA ALA A 393 6.30 5.07 20.39
C ALA A 393 5.57 5.80 19.25
N VAL A 394 5.60 5.27 18.04
CA VAL A 394 4.97 5.88 16.86
C VAL A 394 4.12 4.85 16.13
N TYR A 395 2.84 5.16 15.97
CA TYR A 395 1.94 4.42 15.09
C TYR A 395 2.28 4.70 13.62
N VAL A 396 2.56 3.66 12.87
CA VAL A 396 2.83 3.72 11.42
C VAL A 396 1.65 3.09 10.69
N THR A 397 0.98 3.87 9.84
CA THR A 397 -0.27 3.46 9.19
C THR A 397 -0.08 2.34 8.19
N ASP A 398 0.98 2.41 7.39
CA ASP A 398 1.23 1.51 6.28
C ASP A 398 2.72 1.48 5.91
N ALA A 399 3.10 0.53 5.06
CA ALA A 399 4.49 0.31 4.66
C ALA A 399 5.12 1.48 3.93
N SER A 400 4.33 2.26 3.19
CA SER A 400 4.86 3.38 2.40
C SER A 400 5.27 4.56 3.28
N ARG A 401 4.61 4.74 4.44
CA ARG A 401 4.96 5.78 5.42
C ARG A 401 6.15 5.42 6.30
N ALA A 402 6.47 4.13 6.42
CA ALA A 402 7.52 3.65 7.32
C ALA A 402 8.87 4.35 7.06
N VAL A 403 9.21 4.58 5.78
CA VAL A 403 10.47 5.24 5.40
C VAL A 403 10.56 6.67 5.94
N GLY A 404 9.48 7.47 5.79
CA GLY A 404 9.42 8.84 6.27
C GLY A 404 9.52 8.94 7.79
N VAL A 405 8.82 8.05 8.49
CA VAL A 405 8.85 7.98 9.95
C VAL A 405 10.24 7.59 10.46
N VAL A 406 10.84 6.53 9.90
CA VAL A 406 12.18 6.06 10.28
C VAL A 406 13.23 7.15 10.01
N SER A 407 13.20 7.77 8.83
CA SER A 407 14.13 8.83 8.46
C SER A 407 14.08 10.00 9.44
N ALA A 408 12.87 10.48 9.77
CA ALA A 408 12.69 11.57 10.74
C ALA A 408 13.19 11.20 12.15
N LEU A 409 12.99 9.95 12.58
CA LEU A 409 13.41 9.48 13.91
C LEU A 409 14.92 9.24 14.05
N LEU A 410 15.61 8.98 12.94
CA LEU A 410 17.06 8.76 12.92
C LEU A 410 17.86 10.02 12.56
N SER A 411 17.23 11.00 11.91
CA SER A 411 17.85 12.27 11.57
C SER A 411 18.15 13.11 12.83
N PRO A 412 19.42 13.50 13.08
CA PRO A 412 19.77 14.31 14.24
C PRO A 412 19.06 15.68 14.29
N ASP A 413 18.77 16.26 13.12
CA ASP A 413 18.18 17.59 13.01
C ASP A 413 16.64 17.56 13.06
N ALA A 414 16.01 16.49 12.53
CA ALA A 414 14.55 16.39 12.46
C ALA A 414 13.92 15.67 13.66
N LYS A 415 14.67 14.80 14.35
CA LYS A 415 14.14 13.91 15.39
C LYS A 415 13.40 14.66 16.50
N ASP A 416 14.02 15.69 17.07
CA ASP A 416 13.46 16.37 18.24
C ASP A 416 12.13 17.07 17.90
N GLY A 417 12.08 17.80 16.78
CA GLY A 417 10.86 18.45 16.31
C GLY A 417 9.77 17.45 15.91
N TYR A 418 10.15 16.32 15.31
CA TYR A 418 9.21 15.25 14.97
C TYR A 418 8.63 14.59 16.23
N VAL A 419 9.46 14.26 17.21
CA VAL A 419 9.05 13.67 18.49
C VAL A 419 8.13 14.63 19.27
N GLU A 420 8.47 15.92 19.33
CA GLU A 420 7.63 16.93 19.98
C GLU A 420 6.24 17.00 19.33
N THR A 421 6.19 16.99 18.00
CA THR A 421 4.93 16.98 17.24
C THR A 421 4.08 15.76 17.61
N ILE A 422 4.64 14.55 17.55
CA ILE A 422 3.92 13.31 17.87
C ILE A 422 3.44 13.30 19.33
N ARG A 423 4.27 13.75 20.28
CA ARG A 423 3.88 13.84 21.70
C ARG A 423 2.71 14.79 21.91
N GLY A 424 2.76 15.98 21.28
CA GLY A 424 1.67 16.95 21.34
C GLY A 424 0.37 16.41 20.76
N GLU A 425 0.45 15.68 19.66
CA GLU A 425 -0.70 14.99 19.06
C GLU A 425 -1.27 13.90 19.96
N TYR A 426 -0.43 13.05 20.54
CA TYR A 426 -0.86 11.95 21.40
C TYR A 426 -1.49 12.46 22.69
N ALA A 427 -0.96 13.53 23.27
CA ALA A 427 -1.58 14.20 24.41
C ALA A 427 -3.02 14.69 24.10
N LYS A 428 -3.23 15.28 22.91
CA LYS A 428 -4.58 15.71 22.47
C LYS A 428 -5.53 14.52 22.31
N VAL A 429 -5.08 13.45 21.67
CA VAL A 429 -5.86 12.22 21.47
C VAL A 429 -6.22 11.57 22.79
N ALA A 430 -5.26 11.43 23.71
CA ALA A 430 -5.48 10.85 25.03
C ALA A 430 -6.46 11.69 25.87
N ALA A 431 -6.33 13.02 25.86
CA ALA A 431 -7.26 13.91 26.56
C ALA A 431 -8.68 13.84 25.98
N ALA A 432 -8.83 13.76 24.66
CA ALA A 432 -10.12 13.59 24.01
C ALA A 432 -10.79 12.25 24.37
N HIS A 433 -10.02 11.16 24.37
CA HIS A 433 -10.50 9.85 24.79
C HIS A 433 -10.94 9.85 26.27
N ALA A 434 -10.14 10.44 27.16
CA ALA A 434 -10.48 10.55 28.58
C ALA A 434 -11.78 11.35 28.83
N ARG A 435 -12.01 12.45 28.07
CA ARG A 435 -13.27 13.20 28.13
C ARG A 435 -14.45 12.34 27.69
N SER A 436 -14.34 11.65 26.56
CA SER A 436 -15.40 10.77 26.05
C SER A 436 -15.77 9.66 27.03
N GLU A 437 -14.78 9.04 27.67
CA GLU A 437 -15.02 8.00 28.69
C GLU A 437 -15.65 8.55 29.97
N ALA A 438 -15.30 9.79 30.37
CA ALA A 438 -15.95 10.46 31.50
C ALA A 438 -17.41 10.80 31.21
N ASP A 439 -17.73 11.22 29.99
CA ASP A 439 -19.09 11.55 29.58
C ASP A 439 -19.98 10.30 29.44
N LYS A 440 -19.44 9.17 28.97
CA LYS A 440 -20.16 7.88 28.97
C LYS A 440 -20.49 7.34 30.36
N LYS A 441 -19.72 7.72 31.39
CA LYS A 441 -19.98 7.35 32.78
C LYS A 441 -20.97 8.29 33.48
N ARG A 442 -21.25 9.45 32.87
CA ARG A 442 -22.20 10.46 33.38
C ARG A 442 -23.61 10.28 32.82
N LEU A 443 -23.73 9.66 31.65
CA LEU A 443 -24.96 9.06 31.11
C LEU A 443 -25.23 7.72 31.77
#